data_AF-A0AAW0AJW6-F1
#
_entry.id   AF-A0AAW0AJW6-F1
#
_cell.length_a   1.000
_cell.length_b   1.000
_cell.length_c   1.000
_cell.angle_alpha   90.00
_cell.angle_beta   90.00
_cell.angle_gamma   90.00
#
_symmetry.space_group_name_H-M   'P 1'
#
loop_
_entity.id
_entity.type
_entity.pdbx_description
1 polymer ?
#
loop_
_entity_poly.entity_id
_entity_poly.type
_entity_poly.pdbx_seq_one_letter_code
_entity_poly.pdbx_strand_id
1 'polypeptide(L)'
;MQTYSWFIIAATVRDDSASLSQINTYRHLFQTSQPAILRQLSGPNAGAYSNEADIYEAGFQTTFFGPNYAKLTEIKAKYDPDDLVIVTSYNGCR
;
A
#
# COMPACT_ATOMS: atom_id res chain seq x y z
N MET A 1 12.44 9.87 -28.07
CA MET A 1 12.22 8.57 -27.40
C MET A 1 10.82 8.58 -26.81
N GLN A 2 9.95 7.63 -27.16
CA GLN A 2 8.65 7.51 -26.50
C GLN A 2 8.84 6.83 -25.14
N THR A 3 8.33 7.45 -24.08
CA THR A 3 8.30 6.89 -22.73
C THR A 3 6.96 6.19 -22.53
N TYR A 4 6.98 4.86 -22.41
CA TYR A 4 5.79 4.10 -22.05
C TYR A 4 5.68 4.05 -20.53
N SER A 5 4.50 4.37 -20.00
CA SER A 5 4.17 4.22 -18.59
C SER A 5 3.26 3.01 -18.44
N TRP A 6 3.58 2.14 -17.48
CA TRP A 6 2.85 0.91 -17.22
C TRP A 6 2.29 0.93 -15.79
N PHE A 7 1.13 0.31 -15.62
CA PHE A 7 0.52 0.07 -14.32
C PHE A 7 0.24 -1.43 -14.20
N ILE A 8 0.66 -2.05 -13.09
CA ILE A 8 0.56 -3.49 -12.87
C ILE A 8 -0.18 -3.72 -11.57
N ILE A 9 -1.24 -4.53 -11.62
CA ILE A 9 -1.93 -5.05 -10.44
C ILE A 9 -1.58 -6.53 -10.32
N ALA A 10 -1.09 -6.93 -9.14
CA ALA A 10 -0.88 -8.33 -8.79
C ALA A 10 -1.81 -8.69 -7.63
N ALA A 11 -2.46 -9.84 -7.72
CA ALA A 11 -3.44 -10.29 -6.74
C ALA A 11 -3.29 -11.79 -6.49
N THR A 12 -3.51 -12.21 -5.24
CA THR A 12 -3.67 -13.64 -4.89
C THR A 12 -5.15 -13.95 -4.80
N VAL A 13 -5.62 -14.89 -5.64
CA VAL A 13 -6.99 -15.39 -5.57
C VAL A 13 -7.10 -16.39 -4.41
N ARG A 14 -8.18 -16.28 -3.62
CA ARG A 14 -8.47 -17.15 -2.48
C ARG A 14 -9.70 -18.00 -2.80
N ASP A 15 -9.71 -19.25 -2.35
CA ASP A 15 -10.91 -20.09 -2.31
C ASP A 15 -11.91 -19.59 -1.23
N ASP A 16 -13.18 -19.50 -1.60
CA ASP A 16 -14.26 -19.05 -0.71
C ASP A 16 -14.43 -19.96 0.53
N SER A 17 -14.08 -21.24 0.40
CA SER A 17 -14.11 -22.23 1.48
C SER A 17 -12.85 -22.26 2.36
N ALA A 18 -11.83 -21.43 2.06
CA ALA A 18 -10.56 -21.49 2.78
C ALA A 18 -10.71 -21.11 4.27
N SER A 19 -10.03 -21.86 5.14
CA SER A 19 -9.95 -21.59 6.57
C SER A 19 -9.18 -20.30 6.90
N LEU A 20 -9.36 -19.76 8.11
CA LEU A 20 -8.61 -18.60 8.59
C LEU A 20 -7.08 -18.79 8.54
N SER A 21 -6.60 -20.01 8.84
CA SER A 21 -5.18 -20.33 8.74
C SER A 21 -4.68 -20.19 7.31
N GLN A 22 -5.44 -20.69 6.32
CA GLN A 22 -5.09 -20.57 4.91
C GLN A 22 -5.10 -19.12 4.44
N ILE A 23 -6.09 -18.32 4.85
CA ILE A 23 -6.14 -16.87 4.55
C ILE A 23 -4.88 -16.17 5.06
N ASN A 24 -4.50 -16.44 6.30
CA ASN A 24 -3.31 -15.83 6.90
C ASN A 24 -2.04 -16.27 6.18
N THR A 25 -1.95 -17.52 5.73
CA THR A 25 -0.86 -18.00 4.87
C THR A 25 -0.83 -17.24 3.54
N TYR A 26 -1.96 -17.09 2.85
CA TYR A 26 -2.01 -16.34 1.58
C TYR A 26 -1.59 -14.89 1.75
N ARG A 27 -2.07 -14.23 2.82
CA ARG A 27 -1.66 -12.85 3.15
C ARG A 27 -0.16 -12.77 3.40
N HIS A 28 0.38 -13.66 4.22
CA HIS A 28 1.80 -13.67 4.55
C HIS A 28 2.66 -13.82 3.30
N LEU A 29 2.33 -14.78 2.43
CA LEU A 29 3.03 -15.00 1.17
C LEU A 29 2.94 -13.79 0.23
N PHE A 30 1.76 -13.16 0.14
CA PHE A 30 1.58 -11.94 -0.63
C PHE A 30 2.57 -10.86 -0.16
N GLN A 31 2.59 -10.59 1.15
CA GLN A 31 3.42 -9.55 1.78
C GLN A 31 4.92 -9.80 1.64
N THR A 32 5.35 -11.07 1.75
CA THR A 32 6.78 -11.41 1.71
C THR A 32 7.35 -11.51 0.29
N SER A 33 6.51 -11.75 -0.72
CA SER A 33 6.99 -12.07 -2.06
C SER A 33 6.66 -10.99 -3.09
N GLN A 34 5.40 -10.55 -3.19
CA GLN A 34 4.97 -9.69 -4.31
C GLN A 34 5.57 -8.28 -4.26
N PRO A 35 5.58 -7.56 -3.13
CA PRO A 35 6.15 -6.22 -3.08
C PRO A 35 7.63 -6.17 -3.49
N ALA A 36 8.41 -7.21 -3.15
CA ALA A 36 9.83 -7.27 -3.53
C ALA A 36 10.00 -7.41 -5.06
N ILE A 37 9.23 -8.31 -5.68
CA ILE A 37 9.26 -8.52 -7.14
C ILE A 37 8.81 -7.25 -7.87
N LEU A 38 7.69 -6.65 -7.44
CA LEU A 38 7.14 -5.46 -8.09
C LEU A 38 8.11 -4.28 -8.00
N ARG A 39 8.72 -4.04 -6.83
CA ARG A 39 9.73 -2.98 -6.67
C ARG A 39 10.96 -3.19 -7.56
N GLN A 40 11.40 -4.44 -7.73
CA GLN A 40 12.51 -4.77 -8.62
C GLN A 40 12.17 -4.47 -10.09
N LEU A 41 10.93 -4.73 -10.51
CA LEU A 41 10.47 -4.47 -11.88
C LEU A 41 10.21 -2.98 -12.15
N SER A 42 9.64 -2.26 -11.19
CA SER A 42 9.19 -0.88 -11.36
C SER A 42 10.29 0.16 -11.15
N GLY A 43 11.38 -0.21 -10.46
CA GLY A 43 12.48 0.67 -10.13
C GLY A 43 12.21 1.56 -8.89
N PRO A 44 13.23 2.32 -8.44
CA PRO A 44 13.24 2.97 -7.13
C PRO A 44 12.29 4.16 -6.99
N ASN A 45 11.81 4.72 -8.10
CA ASN A 45 10.94 5.90 -8.12
C ASN A 45 9.46 5.55 -8.29
N ALA A 46 9.13 4.25 -8.35
CA ALA A 46 7.75 3.82 -8.47
C ALA A 46 7.02 3.90 -7.11
N GLY A 47 5.71 4.10 -7.18
CA GLY A 47 4.80 3.99 -6.04
C GLY A 47 3.75 2.90 -6.27
N ALA A 48 2.79 2.81 -5.35
CA ALA A 48 1.60 1.98 -5.50
C ALA A 48 0.33 2.82 -5.34
N TYR A 49 -0.73 2.41 -6.03
CA TYR A 49 -2.02 3.06 -5.95
C TYR A 49 -2.77 2.59 -4.69
N SER A 50 -2.94 3.48 -3.71
CA SER A 50 -3.46 3.12 -2.38
C SER A 50 -4.85 2.48 -2.38
N ASN A 51 -5.69 2.78 -3.38
CA ASN A 51 -7.05 2.23 -3.45
C ASN A 51 -7.08 0.73 -3.84
N GLU A 52 -5.99 0.22 -4.42
CA GLU A 52 -5.86 -1.17 -4.89
C GLU A 52 -4.63 -1.87 -4.31
N ALA A 53 -4.03 -1.29 -3.25
CA ALA A 53 -2.84 -1.80 -2.61
C ALA A 53 -3.16 -2.65 -1.38
N ASP A 54 -2.16 -3.39 -0.89
CA ASP A 54 -2.26 -4.08 0.39
C ASP A 54 -2.30 -3.07 1.54
N ILE A 55 -3.29 -3.22 2.42
CA ILE A 55 -3.49 -2.34 3.58
C ILE A 55 -2.34 -2.42 4.59
N TYR A 56 -1.51 -3.46 4.50
CA TYR A 56 -0.36 -3.72 5.34
C TYR A 56 0.98 -3.36 4.67
N GLU A 57 0.95 -2.62 3.55
CA GLU A 57 2.17 -2.15 2.88
C GLU A 57 3.11 -1.43 3.85
N ALA A 58 4.30 -1.99 4.05
CA ALA A 58 5.32 -1.37 4.86
C ALA A 58 5.82 -0.09 4.18
N GLY A 59 5.92 1.01 4.93
CA GLY A 59 6.34 2.30 4.37
C GLY A 59 5.30 2.94 3.45
N PHE A 60 4.01 2.66 3.68
CA PHE A 60 2.87 3.21 2.92
C PHE A 60 2.95 4.73 2.71
N GLN A 61 3.54 5.48 3.66
CA GLN A 61 3.73 6.92 3.56
C GLN A 61 4.48 7.29 2.26
N THR A 62 5.57 6.61 1.99
CA THR A 62 6.39 6.81 0.80
C THR A 62 5.78 6.10 -0.40
N THR A 63 5.35 4.84 -0.26
CA THR A 63 4.84 4.04 -1.38
C THR A 63 3.58 4.65 -2.00
N PHE A 64 2.64 5.16 -1.19
CA PHE A 64 1.36 5.66 -1.68
C PHE A 64 1.35 7.16 -1.95
N PHE A 65 2.02 7.93 -1.09
CA PHE A 65 1.92 9.39 -1.12
C PHE A 65 3.23 10.08 -1.48
N GLY A 66 4.37 9.38 -1.33
CA GLY A 66 5.69 9.87 -1.70
C GLY A 66 5.99 11.25 -1.08
N PRO A 67 6.55 12.19 -1.85
CA PRO A 67 6.87 13.55 -1.37
C PRO A 67 5.65 14.34 -0.84
N ASN A 68 4.42 13.95 -1.18
CA ASN A 68 3.22 14.66 -0.74
C ASN A 68 2.80 14.32 0.70
N TYR A 69 3.33 13.24 1.28
CA TYR A 69 2.89 12.76 2.59
C TYR A 69 3.00 13.82 3.70
N ALA A 70 4.09 14.60 3.72
CA ALA A 70 4.29 15.66 4.71
C ALA A 70 3.17 16.71 4.65
N LYS A 71 2.87 17.21 3.44
CA LYS A 71 1.80 18.20 3.23
C LYS A 71 0.41 17.63 3.56
N LEU A 72 0.15 16.37 3.23
CA LEU A 72 -1.12 15.71 3.56
C LEU A 72 -1.29 15.54 5.08
N THR A 73 -0.20 15.27 5.79
CA THR A 73 -0.19 15.19 7.26
C THR A 73 -0.48 16.55 7.90
N GLU A 74 0.08 17.64 7.37
CA GLU A 74 -0.24 19.01 7.82
C GLU A 74 -1.71 19.36 7.59
N ILE A 75 -2.26 19.01 6.42
CA ILE A 75 -3.67 19.21 6.10
C ILE A 75 -4.56 18.40 7.07
N LYS A 76 -4.22 17.13 7.32
CA LYS A 76 -4.90 16.29 8.30
C LYS A 76 -4.91 16.94 9.67
N ALA A 77 -3.76 17.37 10.18
CA ALA A 77 -3.65 17.99 11.50
C ALA A 77 -4.44 19.31 11.60
N LYS A 78 -4.57 20.05 10.49
CA LYS A 78 -5.37 21.29 10.44
C LYS A 78 -6.87 21.03 10.55
N TYR A 79 -7.37 20.00 9.88
CA TYR A 79 -8.82 19.77 9.74
C TYR A 79 -9.36 18.67 10.65
N ASP A 80 -8.50 17.78 11.15
CA ASP A 80 -8.86 16.72 12.09
C ASP A 80 -7.77 16.58 13.18
N PRO A 81 -7.63 17.59 14.06
CA PRO A 81 -6.59 17.62 15.09
C PRO A 81 -6.75 16.54 16.17
N ASP A 82 -7.97 16.01 16.33
CA ASP A 82 -8.33 14.99 17.31
C ASP A 82 -8.31 13.56 16.71
N ASP A 83 -7.88 13.42 15.45
CA ASP A 83 -7.79 12.15 14.71
C ASP A 83 -9.12 11.35 14.70
N LEU A 84 -10.26 12.02 14.50
CA LEU A 84 -11.59 11.39 14.47
C LEU A 84 -11.80 10.51 13.23
N VAL A 85 -11.16 10.84 12.11
CA VAL A 85 -11.27 10.10 10.84
C VAL A 85 -10.05 9.17 10.68
N ILE A 86 -10.22 7.89 10.96
CA ILE A 86 -9.14 6.89 10.95
C ILE A 86 -9.34 5.87 9.83
N VAL A 87 -8.27 5.59 9.09
CA VAL A 87 -8.21 4.54 8.05
C VAL A 87 -6.88 3.78 8.18
N THR A 88 -6.93 2.46 7.97
CA THR A 88 -5.87 1.48 8.25
C THR A 88 -4.51 1.78 7.57
N SER A 89 -4.47 2.62 6.53
CA SER A 89 -3.23 2.98 5.80
C SER A 89 -2.96 4.49 5.77
N TYR A 90 -3.57 5.28 6.64
CA TYR A 90 -3.32 6.72 6.75
C TYR A 90 -2.55 7.09 8.03
N ASN A 91 -2.83 6.39 9.13
CA ASN A 91 -2.28 6.69 10.46
C ASN A 91 -1.60 5.46 11.08
N GLY A 92 -0.62 4.87 10.39
CA GLY A 92 0.31 3.94 11.03
C GLY A 92 1.17 4.68 12.06
N CYS A 93 0.62 4.85 13.26
CA CYS A 93 1.20 5.44 14.47
C CYS A 93 1.67 6.90 14.38
N ARG A 94 1.06 7.76 15.18
CA ARG A 94 1.88 8.59 16.08
C ARG A 94 2.61 7.67 17.06
#